data_AF-A0A3N5K592-F1
#
_entry.id   AF-A0A3N5K592-F1
#
_cell.length_a   1.000
_cell.length_b   1.000
_cell.length_c   1.000
_cell.angle_alpha   90.00
_cell.angle_beta   90.00
_cell.angle_gamma   90.00
#
_symmetry.space_group_name_H-M   'P 1'
#
loop_
_entity.id
_entity.type
_entity.pdbx_description
1 polymer ?
#
loop_
_entity_poly.entity_id
_entity_poly.type
_entity_poly.pdbx_seq_one_letter_code
_entity_poly.pdbx_strand_id
1 'polypeptide(L)'
;TVLASLTLLPALLGFAGEKIEKTRWRGLIAAALVAIGLVGVGLKIPALGIAFVLAVVVLIAGFFVSFLKKEVPQRPPKPRRQTFAYRWRRVIQRRPWPAAISSALLLILLAIPVLSLRLGFSDESNFESDTTTRKAYDLLVDGFGPGFNGPLLLVTEVPQGTDVEQLAASVTDAVAADPGVAFVSPGRPNDPANPTAVVWTVVPTTSPQDEATTSLVNRLRDDVLPPLEEGDGVDVAVTGNVAVNVDFSNYLAERMPYFFGAVLLLSFLLLMVVFRSLLVPLKAVIMNLLSIGAAYGCVVMLFQWGWLGSLTDVQPGPIEPWMPMMLFAIVFGLSMDYEIFLLSRIREEWHRTGDSRRSVADGLAATAKVITAAAAIMVVVFGSFLFESDRSLKLMGVGLAIAIFLDATIVRLVLVPSTMELLGDKNWWLPRWLDRILPNIDVEGHAEHEDDEEELEREPVGAGVS
;
A
#
# COMPACT_ATOMS: atom_id res chain seq x y z
N THR A 1 -4.06 -18.62 22.98
CA THR A 1 -4.85 -18.00 21.88
C THR A 1 -4.03 -17.59 20.67
N VAL A 2 -2.72 -17.34 20.78
CA VAL A 2 -1.78 -17.36 19.61
C VAL A 2 -0.85 -18.58 19.65
N LEU A 3 -0.35 -18.96 20.83
CA LEU A 3 0.48 -20.18 21.00
C LEU A 3 -0.26 -21.49 20.69
N ALA A 4 -1.57 -21.55 20.96
CA ALA A 4 -2.38 -22.72 20.64
C ALA A 4 -2.60 -22.84 19.12
N SER A 5 -2.80 -21.72 18.40
CA SER A 5 -2.89 -21.71 16.94
C SER A 5 -1.55 -21.99 16.27
N LEU A 6 -0.43 -21.53 16.86
CA LEU A 6 0.91 -21.79 16.33
C LEU A 6 1.36 -23.26 16.46
N THR A 7 0.80 -24.01 17.43
CA THR A 7 1.17 -25.41 17.69
C THR A 7 0.15 -26.42 17.17
N LEU A 8 -1.16 -26.15 17.31
CA LEU A 8 -2.21 -27.04 16.80
C LEU A 8 -2.32 -27.04 15.29
N LEU A 9 -2.07 -25.90 14.63
CA LEU A 9 -2.31 -25.77 13.20
C LEU A 9 -1.27 -26.56 12.37
N PRO A 10 0.05 -26.53 12.70
CA PRO A 10 1.02 -27.43 12.09
C PRO A 10 0.77 -28.90 12.43
N ALA A 11 0.36 -29.23 13.67
CA ALA A 11 0.06 -30.60 14.08
C ALA A 11 -1.18 -31.18 13.37
N LEU A 12 -2.22 -30.38 13.18
CA LEU A 12 -3.42 -30.73 12.42
C LEU A 12 -3.13 -30.86 10.91
N LEU A 13 -2.29 -29.98 10.36
CA LEU A 13 -1.82 -30.07 8.98
C LEU A 13 -0.96 -31.32 8.74
N GLY A 14 -0.05 -31.65 9.67
CA GLY A 14 0.75 -32.86 9.64
C GLY A 14 -0.10 -34.14 9.69
N PHE A 15 -1.17 -34.16 10.50
CA PHE A 15 -2.11 -35.28 10.57
C PHE A 15 -2.97 -35.43 9.30
N ALA A 16 -3.08 -34.39 8.49
CA ALA A 16 -3.87 -34.33 7.26
C ALA A 16 -3.04 -34.50 5.98
N GLY A 17 -1.71 -34.69 6.07
CA GLY A 17 -0.73 -34.64 4.99
C GLY A 17 -1.14 -35.29 3.66
N GLU A 18 -1.53 -36.57 3.66
CA GLU A 18 -1.94 -37.25 2.40
C GLU A 18 -3.39 -36.95 1.96
N LYS A 19 -4.21 -36.35 2.83
CA LYS A 19 -5.61 -35.99 2.54
C LYS A 19 -5.79 -34.57 2.01
N ILE A 20 -4.78 -33.70 2.13
CA ILE A 20 -4.82 -32.28 1.73
C ILE A 20 -4.67 -32.11 0.20
N GLU A 21 -3.92 -32.96 -0.49
CA GLU A 21 -3.71 -32.80 -1.94
C GLU A 21 -4.95 -33.06 -2.79
N LYS A 22 -5.96 -33.75 -2.23
CA LYS A 22 -7.16 -34.17 -2.93
C LYS A 22 -8.30 -33.20 -2.67
N THR A 23 -8.43 -32.19 -3.55
CA THR A 23 -9.58 -31.28 -3.53
C THR A 23 -10.85 -32.06 -3.89
N ARG A 24 -11.76 -32.24 -2.93
CA ARG A 24 -13.07 -32.90 -3.13
C ARG A 24 -14.17 -31.87 -3.37
N TRP A 25 -15.21 -32.25 -4.10
CA TRP A 25 -16.35 -31.35 -4.40
C TRP A 25 -16.99 -30.74 -3.16
N ARG A 26 -17.12 -31.50 -2.05
CA ARG A 26 -17.61 -30.97 -0.77
C ARG A 26 -16.80 -29.79 -0.23
N GLY A 27 -15.47 -29.85 -0.34
CA GLY A 27 -14.58 -28.80 0.16
C GLY A 27 -14.66 -27.55 -0.71
N LEU A 28 -14.72 -27.72 -2.04
CA LEU A 28 -14.82 -26.62 -2.98
C LEU A 28 -16.17 -25.88 -2.89
N ILE A 29 -17.27 -26.63 -2.77
CA ILE A 29 -18.61 -26.04 -2.60
C ILE A 29 -18.73 -25.35 -1.24
N ALA A 30 -18.23 -25.99 -0.16
CA ALA A 30 -18.25 -25.37 1.16
C ALA A 30 -17.40 -24.09 1.20
N ALA A 31 -16.22 -24.08 0.59
CA ALA A 31 -15.38 -22.88 0.49
C ALA A 31 -16.08 -21.76 -0.30
N ALA A 32 -16.74 -22.08 -1.42
CA ALA A 32 -17.51 -21.11 -2.19
C ALA A 32 -18.68 -20.52 -1.38
N LEU A 33 -19.40 -21.36 -0.63
CA LEU A 33 -20.50 -20.92 0.25
C LEU A 33 -20.00 -20.06 1.42
N VAL A 34 -18.87 -20.41 2.03
CA VAL A 34 -18.23 -19.58 3.06
C VAL A 34 -17.82 -18.23 2.48
N ALA A 35 -17.25 -18.20 1.27
CA ALA A 35 -16.91 -16.95 0.59
C ALA A 35 -18.16 -16.10 0.30
N ILE A 36 -19.25 -16.69 -0.15
CA ILE A 36 -20.54 -16.00 -0.35
C ILE A 36 -21.08 -15.47 1.00
N GLY A 37 -20.96 -16.25 2.07
CA GLY A 37 -21.35 -15.82 3.42
C GLY A 37 -20.55 -14.62 3.90
N LEU A 38 -19.22 -14.65 3.72
CA LEU A 38 -18.32 -13.53 4.04
C LEU A 38 -18.66 -12.28 3.24
N VAL A 39 -18.89 -12.41 1.93
CA VAL A 39 -19.35 -11.31 1.08
C VAL A 39 -20.70 -10.77 1.56
N GLY A 40 -21.61 -11.66 1.97
CA GLY A 40 -22.89 -11.30 2.55
C GLY A 40 -22.79 -10.46 3.82
N VAL A 41 -21.88 -10.84 4.72
CA VAL A 41 -21.58 -10.08 5.93
C VAL A 41 -20.99 -8.72 5.58
N GLY A 42 -20.02 -8.68 4.66
CA GLY A 42 -19.42 -7.42 4.19
C GLY A 42 -20.43 -6.47 3.57
N LEU A 43 -21.35 -6.98 2.74
CA LEU A 43 -22.41 -6.19 2.12
C LEU A 43 -23.59 -5.87 3.06
N LYS A 44 -23.54 -6.30 4.32
CA LYS A 44 -24.66 -6.19 5.28
C LYS A 44 -25.97 -6.79 4.74
N ILE A 45 -25.89 -7.85 3.94
CA ILE A 45 -27.05 -8.57 3.37
C ILE A 45 -27.29 -9.85 4.23
N PRO A 46 -28.20 -9.81 5.22
CA PRO A 46 -28.39 -10.92 6.15
C PRO A 46 -28.83 -12.22 5.48
N ALA A 47 -29.50 -12.14 4.32
CA ALA A 47 -29.91 -13.31 3.54
C ALA A 47 -28.71 -14.17 3.07
N LEU A 48 -27.57 -13.55 2.79
CA LEU A 48 -26.36 -14.26 2.35
C LEU A 48 -25.67 -14.99 3.51
N GLY A 49 -25.99 -14.65 4.77
CA GLY A 49 -25.52 -15.38 5.96
C GLY A 49 -25.96 -16.85 6.00
N ILE A 50 -27.06 -17.19 5.30
CA ILE A 50 -27.54 -18.57 5.12
C ILE A 50 -26.47 -19.45 4.45
N ALA A 51 -25.57 -18.85 3.66
CA ALA A 51 -24.48 -19.57 3.00
C ALA A 51 -23.52 -20.24 3.98
N PHE A 52 -23.29 -19.69 5.18
CA PHE A 52 -22.50 -20.35 6.21
C PHE A 52 -23.16 -21.64 6.71
N VAL A 53 -24.47 -21.59 6.95
CA VAL A 53 -25.26 -22.77 7.37
C VAL A 53 -25.24 -23.81 6.25
N LEU A 54 -25.44 -23.40 4.99
CA LEU A 54 -25.34 -24.27 3.83
C LEU A 54 -23.94 -24.90 3.68
N ALA A 55 -22.86 -24.18 3.98
CA ALA A 55 -21.51 -24.72 3.93
C ALA A 55 -21.32 -25.86 4.94
N VAL A 56 -21.81 -25.69 6.18
CA VAL A 56 -21.79 -26.74 7.21
C VAL A 56 -22.66 -27.93 6.78
N VAL A 57 -23.85 -27.68 6.24
CA VAL A 57 -24.74 -28.73 5.70
C VAL A 57 -24.05 -29.49 4.57
N VAL A 58 -23.34 -28.84 3.65
CA VAL A 58 -22.60 -29.49 2.57
C VAL A 58 -21.45 -30.34 3.10
N LEU A 59 -20.75 -29.89 4.14
CA LEU A 59 -19.70 -30.67 4.79
C LEU A 59 -20.25 -31.94 5.45
N ILE A 60 -21.37 -31.84 6.16
CA ILE A 60 -22.06 -32.97 6.80
C ILE A 60 -22.65 -33.92 5.75
N ALA A 61 -23.38 -33.37 4.77
CA ALA A 61 -23.93 -34.13 3.65
C ALA A 61 -22.85 -34.83 2.82
N GLY A 62 -21.63 -34.27 2.79
CA GLY A 62 -20.45 -34.88 2.16
C GLY A 62 -20.02 -36.21 2.78
N PHE A 63 -20.54 -36.61 3.94
CA PHE A 63 -20.36 -37.96 4.48
C PHE A 63 -21.36 -38.98 3.91
N PHE A 64 -22.50 -38.52 3.39
CA PHE A 64 -23.60 -39.39 2.94
C PHE A 64 -23.77 -39.38 1.41
N VAL A 65 -23.51 -38.25 0.74
CA VAL A 65 -23.71 -38.07 -0.70
C VAL A 65 -22.47 -38.50 -1.49
N SER A 66 -22.64 -39.46 -2.40
CA SER A 66 -21.54 -40.04 -3.20
C SER A 66 -20.87 -39.04 -4.15
N PHE A 67 -21.63 -38.10 -4.73
CA PHE A 67 -21.10 -37.04 -5.59
C PHE A 67 -20.13 -36.11 -4.83
N LEU A 68 -20.45 -35.73 -3.61
CA LEU A 68 -19.66 -34.82 -2.77
C LEU A 68 -18.33 -35.42 -2.28
N LYS A 69 -18.21 -36.76 -2.31
CA LYS A 69 -16.98 -37.50 -2.00
C LYS A 69 -16.01 -37.56 -3.19
N LYS A 70 -16.48 -37.34 -4.42
CA LYS A 70 -15.64 -37.42 -5.62
C LYS A 70 -14.55 -36.35 -5.58
N GLU A 71 -13.37 -36.73 -6.02
CA GLU A 71 -12.25 -35.82 -6.26
C GLU A 71 -12.61 -34.92 -7.44
N VAL A 72 -12.29 -33.63 -7.32
CA VAL A 72 -12.42 -32.69 -8.42
C VAL A 72 -11.39 -33.12 -9.47
N PRO A 73 -11.82 -33.43 -10.71
CA PRO A 73 -10.89 -33.89 -11.74
C PRO A 73 -9.82 -32.82 -11.96
N GLN A 74 -8.56 -33.18 -11.74
CA GLN A 74 -7.44 -32.29 -12.03
C GLN A 74 -7.43 -32.05 -13.55
N ARG A 75 -7.55 -30.78 -13.96
CA ARG A 75 -7.43 -30.44 -15.38
C ARG A 75 -6.02 -30.83 -15.85
N PRO A 76 -5.87 -31.64 -16.92
CA PRO A 76 -4.55 -32.01 -17.41
C PRO A 76 -3.78 -30.72 -17.74
N PRO A 77 -2.49 -30.63 -17.36
CA PRO A 77 -1.68 -29.44 -17.63
C PRO A 77 -1.67 -29.22 -19.15
N LYS A 78 -2.22 -28.09 -19.59
CA LYS A 78 -2.17 -27.72 -21.01
C LYS A 78 -0.70 -27.58 -21.42
N PRO A 79 -0.30 -28.06 -22.61
CA PRO A 79 1.05 -27.81 -23.13
C PRO A 79 1.36 -26.31 -23.09
N ARG A 80 2.57 -25.90 -22.63
CA ARG A 80 2.95 -24.49 -22.43
C ARG A 80 2.59 -23.59 -23.64
N ARG A 81 2.76 -24.11 -24.86
CA ARG A 81 2.43 -23.45 -26.14
C ARG A 81 0.94 -23.12 -26.36
N GLN A 82 0.03 -23.79 -25.67
CA GLN A 82 -1.42 -23.58 -25.78
C GLN A 82 -1.99 -22.69 -24.66
N THR A 83 -1.14 -22.22 -23.74
CA THR A 83 -1.58 -21.32 -22.66
C THR A 83 -1.90 -19.93 -23.20
N PHE A 84 -2.87 -19.26 -22.58
CA PHE A 84 -3.21 -17.87 -22.91
C PHE A 84 -1.99 -16.96 -22.78
N ALA A 85 -1.21 -17.13 -21.70
CA ALA A 85 0.03 -16.39 -21.46
C ALA A 85 1.02 -16.51 -22.64
N TYR A 86 1.20 -17.70 -23.22
CA TYR A 86 2.07 -17.90 -24.37
C TYR A 86 1.56 -17.20 -25.64
N ARG A 87 0.24 -17.19 -25.89
CA ARG A 87 -0.34 -16.49 -27.05
C ARG A 87 -0.27 -14.97 -26.87
N TRP A 88 -0.58 -14.48 -25.68
CA TRP A 88 -0.50 -13.06 -25.30
C TRP A 88 0.92 -12.52 -25.43
N ARG A 89 1.91 -13.29 -24.96
CA ARG A 89 3.34 -13.04 -25.17
C ARG A 89 3.66 -12.82 -26.66
N ARG A 90 3.16 -13.67 -27.55
CA ARG A 90 3.47 -13.57 -29.00
C ARG A 90 2.93 -12.28 -29.62
N VAL A 91 1.87 -11.70 -29.06
CA VAL A 91 1.34 -10.40 -29.47
C VAL A 91 2.29 -9.27 -29.03
N ILE A 92 2.75 -9.31 -27.77
CA ILE A 92 3.66 -8.31 -27.20
C ILE A 92 5.04 -8.36 -27.89
N GLN A 93 5.61 -9.56 -28.07
CA GLN A 93 6.92 -9.75 -28.72
C GLN A 93 6.93 -9.30 -30.19
N ARG A 94 5.78 -9.33 -30.88
CA ARG A 94 5.69 -8.86 -32.27
C ARG A 94 5.69 -7.33 -32.38
N ARG A 95 5.24 -6.62 -31.36
CA ARG A 95 5.16 -5.16 -31.32
C ARG A 95 5.51 -4.63 -29.92
N PRO A 96 6.77 -4.76 -29.49
CA PRO A 96 7.17 -4.41 -28.12
C PRO A 96 7.11 -2.89 -27.88
N TRP A 97 7.42 -2.06 -28.89
CA TRP A 97 7.36 -0.59 -28.79
C TRP A 97 5.95 -0.07 -28.49
N PRO A 98 4.90 -0.37 -29.29
CA PRO A 98 3.54 0.05 -28.97
C PRO A 98 3.07 -0.41 -27.59
N ALA A 99 3.37 -1.66 -27.20
CA ALA A 99 2.98 -2.20 -25.91
C ALA A 99 3.64 -1.46 -24.74
N ALA A 100 4.95 -1.21 -24.82
CA ALA A 100 5.70 -0.45 -23.81
C ALA A 100 5.18 0.99 -23.70
N ILE A 101 5.03 1.68 -24.84
CA ILE A 101 4.57 3.08 -24.85
C ILE A 101 3.12 3.18 -24.34
N SER A 102 2.21 2.32 -24.79
CA SER A 102 0.81 2.41 -24.38
C SER A 102 0.61 2.10 -22.90
N SER A 103 1.33 1.10 -22.37
CA SER A 103 1.25 0.76 -20.94
C SER A 103 1.91 1.83 -20.07
N ALA A 104 3.07 2.34 -20.46
CA ALA A 104 3.72 3.44 -19.76
C ALA A 104 2.86 4.71 -19.78
N LEU A 105 2.29 5.08 -20.93
CA LEU A 105 1.44 6.26 -21.06
C LEU A 105 0.16 6.14 -20.24
N LEU A 106 -0.46 4.96 -20.21
CA LEU A 106 -1.62 4.69 -19.35
C LEU A 106 -1.26 4.90 -17.87
N LEU A 107 -0.16 4.34 -17.40
CA LEU A 107 0.25 4.49 -16.01
C LEU A 107 0.65 5.94 -15.68
N ILE A 108 1.35 6.63 -16.59
CA ILE A 108 1.69 8.05 -16.42
C ILE A 108 0.41 8.88 -16.32
N LEU A 109 -0.57 8.65 -17.20
CA LEU A 109 -1.85 9.36 -17.18
C LEU A 109 -2.58 9.14 -15.85
N LEU A 110 -2.61 7.90 -15.36
CA LEU A 110 -3.19 7.56 -14.06
C LEU A 110 -2.40 8.15 -12.89
N ALA A 111 -1.12 8.46 -13.06
CA ALA A 111 -0.26 9.05 -12.03
C ALA A 111 -0.34 10.59 -11.97
N ILE A 112 -0.85 11.27 -13.01
CA ILE A 112 -0.98 12.75 -13.03
C ILE A 112 -1.67 13.31 -11.78
N PRO A 113 -2.78 12.72 -11.27
CA PRO A 113 -3.47 13.24 -10.10
C PRO A 113 -2.61 13.30 -8.83
N VAL A 114 -1.53 12.50 -8.74
CA VAL A 114 -0.57 12.56 -7.60
C VAL A 114 0.04 13.95 -7.43
N LEU A 115 0.16 14.72 -8.51
CA LEU A 115 0.66 16.10 -8.44
C LEU A 115 -0.27 17.04 -7.66
N SER A 116 -1.52 16.63 -7.46
CA SER A 116 -2.50 17.34 -6.63
C SER A 116 -2.68 16.73 -5.24
N LEU A 117 -1.84 15.75 -4.86
CA LEU A 117 -1.94 15.05 -3.59
C LEU A 117 -1.87 16.04 -2.42
N ARG A 118 -2.94 16.07 -1.62
CA ARG A 118 -3.01 16.86 -0.40
C ARG A 118 -2.92 15.95 0.82
N LEU A 119 -1.87 16.14 1.61
CA LEU A 119 -1.68 15.40 2.85
C LEU A 119 -2.39 16.14 3.99
N GLY A 120 -3.19 15.42 4.73
CA GLY A 120 -3.91 15.95 5.87
C GLY A 120 -4.79 14.88 6.50
N PHE A 121 -5.18 15.11 7.74
CA PHE A 121 -6.11 14.23 8.42
C PHE A 121 -7.53 14.59 7.99
N SER A 122 -8.31 13.58 7.61
CA SER A 122 -9.75 13.71 7.48
C SER A 122 -10.39 13.93 8.84
N ASP A 123 -11.53 14.61 8.86
CA ASP A 123 -12.34 14.78 10.07
C ASP A 123 -13.67 14.03 9.95
N GLU A 124 -14.51 14.15 10.98
CA GLU A 124 -15.80 13.46 11.06
C GLU A 124 -16.79 13.94 9.99
N SER A 125 -16.48 15.03 9.27
CA SER A 125 -17.28 15.46 8.12
C SER A 125 -17.21 14.48 6.95
N ASN A 126 -16.20 13.60 6.92
CA ASN A 126 -16.05 12.59 5.87
C ASN A 126 -16.82 11.30 6.16
N PHE A 127 -17.47 11.19 7.33
CA PHE A 127 -18.25 10.01 7.68
C PHE A 127 -19.59 9.96 6.95
N GLU A 128 -20.20 8.78 6.91
CA GLU A 128 -21.53 8.58 6.32
C GLU A 128 -22.56 9.49 7.01
N SER A 129 -23.42 10.16 6.21
CA SER A 129 -24.39 11.17 6.66
C SER A 129 -25.37 10.65 7.71
N ASP A 130 -25.63 9.35 7.73
CA ASP A 130 -26.58 8.73 8.65
C ASP A 130 -25.99 8.47 10.04
N THR A 131 -24.66 8.52 10.19
CA THR A 131 -24.00 8.27 11.47
C THR A 131 -24.30 9.36 12.50
N THR A 132 -24.39 8.97 13.77
CA THR A 132 -24.59 9.92 14.87
C THR A 132 -23.42 10.89 15.01
N THR A 133 -22.21 10.43 14.70
CA THR A 133 -20.99 11.25 14.74
C THR A 133 -21.01 12.36 13.68
N ARG A 134 -21.35 12.03 12.43
CA ARG A 134 -21.49 13.04 11.36
C ARG A 134 -22.58 14.07 11.68
N LYS A 135 -23.73 13.63 12.19
CA LYS A 135 -24.81 14.53 12.62
C LYS A 135 -24.39 15.46 13.75
N ALA A 136 -23.63 14.96 14.73
CA ALA A 136 -23.11 15.78 15.82
C ALA A 136 -22.11 16.82 15.30
N TYR A 137 -21.22 16.44 14.38
CA TYR A 137 -20.29 17.36 13.71
C TYR A 137 -21.05 18.47 12.98
N ASP A 138 -22.05 18.12 12.17
CA ASP A 138 -22.83 19.07 11.37
C ASP A 138 -23.60 20.06 12.27
N LEU A 139 -24.18 19.60 13.38
CA LEU A 139 -24.85 20.47 14.36
C LEU A 139 -23.88 21.46 15.02
N LEU A 140 -22.62 21.08 15.25
CA LEU A 140 -21.60 21.99 15.78
C LEU A 140 -21.20 23.02 14.73
N VAL A 141 -21.07 22.62 13.46
CA VAL A 141 -20.80 23.56 12.35
C VAL A 141 -21.95 24.56 12.19
N ASP A 142 -23.20 24.09 12.19
CA ASP A 142 -24.38 24.94 12.04
C ASP A 142 -24.55 25.93 13.21
N GLY A 143 -24.22 25.49 14.42
CA GLY A 143 -24.39 26.30 15.64
C GLY A 143 -23.25 27.27 15.92
N PHE A 144 -22.00 26.87 15.67
CA PHE A 144 -20.81 27.59 16.12
C PHE A 144 -19.81 27.91 15.00
N GLY A 145 -20.07 27.48 13.77
CA GLY A 145 -19.19 27.64 12.62
C GLY A 145 -18.24 26.47 12.40
N PRO A 146 -17.66 26.34 11.19
CA PRO A 146 -16.90 25.15 10.77
C PRO A 146 -15.61 24.91 11.56
N GLY A 147 -14.90 25.97 11.99
CA GLY A 147 -13.65 25.83 12.75
C GLY A 147 -13.85 25.46 14.22
N PHE A 148 -15.09 25.43 14.72
CA PHE A 148 -15.36 25.06 16.11
C PHE A 148 -15.00 23.61 16.42
N ASN A 149 -15.02 22.72 15.43
CA ASN A 149 -14.64 21.32 15.59
C ASN A 149 -13.12 21.09 15.71
N GLY A 150 -12.30 22.12 15.51
CA GLY A 150 -10.84 22.00 15.67
C GLY A 150 -10.21 23.33 16.04
N PRO A 151 -10.45 23.82 17.27
CA PRO A 151 -9.79 25.02 17.74
C PRO A 151 -8.28 24.80 17.85
N LEU A 152 -7.53 25.86 17.58
CA LEU A 152 -6.11 25.95 17.88
C LEU A 152 -5.95 26.45 19.32
N LEU A 153 -4.83 26.08 19.93
CA LEU A 153 -4.42 26.57 21.23
C LEU A 153 -3.13 27.36 21.07
N LEU A 154 -3.08 28.55 21.64
CA LEU A 154 -1.82 29.27 21.81
C LEU A 154 -1.40 29.13 23.26
N VAL A 155 -0.13 28.85 23.50
CA VAL A 155 0.42 28.71 24.84
C VAL A 155 1.74 29.45 24.89
N THR A 156 1.95 30.20 25.95
CA THR A 156 3.24 30.83 26.19
C THR A 156 3.66 30.72 27.64
N GLU A 157 4.96 30.62 27.87
CA GLU A 157 5.57 30.80 29.19
C GLU A 157 5.76 32.28 29.46
N VAL A 158 5.45 32.72 30.69
CA VAL A 158 5.56 34.12 31.08
C VAL A 158 6.88 34.33 31.83
N PRO A 159 7.84 35.10 31.29
CA PRO A 159 9.05 35.46 32.01
C PRO A 159 8.73 36.31 33.24
N GLN A 160 9.54 36.20 34.29
CA GLN A 160 9.36 37.02 35.49
C GLN A 160 9.51 38.51 35.16
N GLY A 161 8.55 39.32 35.63
CA GLY A 161 8.55 40.77 35.41
C GLY A 161 7.82 41.23 34.13
N THR A 162 7.25 40.30 33.37
CA THR A 162 6.41 40.61 32.20
C THR A 162 5.03 41.08 32.63
N ASP A 163 4.50 42.12 31.97
CA ASP A 163 3.10 42.52 32.13
C ASP A 163 2.20 41.53 31.39
N VAL A 164 1.59 40.63 32.15
CA VAL A 164 0.75 39.55 31.62
C VAL A 164 -0.52 40.08 30.97
N GLU A 165 -1.08 41.19 31.46
CA GLU A 165 -2.30 41.76 30.90
C GLU A 165 -2.01 42.41 29.54
N GLN A 166 -0.90 43.15 29.44
CA GLN A 166 -0.45 43.72 28.19
C GLN A 166 -0.11 42.64 27.15
N LEU A 167 0.65 41.60 27.55
CA LEU A 167 0.97 40.46 26.69
C LEU A 167 -0.29 39.70 26.24
N ALA A 168 -1.23 39.48 27.17
CA ALA A 168 -2.50 38.82 26.86
C ALA A 168 -3.29 39.61 25.81
N ALA A 169 -3.35 40.93 25.95
CA ALA A 169 -4.04 41.81 25.02
C ALA A 169 -3.33 41.89 23.66
N SER A 170 -2.00 42.05 23.61
CA SER A 170 -1.25 42.17 22.35
C SER A 170 -1.38 40.93 21.48
N VAL A 171 -1.25 39.74 22.07
CA VAL A 171 -1.46 38.46 21.36
C VAL A 171 -2.91 38.31 20.90
N THR A 172 -3.88 38.68 21.75
CA THR A 172 -5.30 38.59 21.37
C THR A 172 -5.61 39.49 20.17
N ASP A 173 -5.15 40.75 20.19
CA ASP A 173 -5.42 41.72 19.13
C ASP A 173 -4.75 41.34 17.81
N ALA A 174 -3.49 40.87 17.86
CA ALA A 174 -2.75 40.45 16.67
C ALA A 174 -3.39 39.22 16.01
N VAL A 175 -3.78 38.22 16.80
CA VAL A 175 -4.40 36.99 16.30
C VAL A 175 -5.82 37.26 15.80
N ALA A 176 -6.58 38.12 16.49
CA ALA A 176 -7.92 38.52 16.06
C ALA A 176 -7.92 39.28 14.72
N ALA A 177 -6.80 39.90 14.35
CA ALA A 177 -6.67 40.63 13.09
C ALA A 177 -6.43 39.71 11.86
N ASP A 178 -6.04 38.45 12.04
CA ASP A 178 -5.87 37.52 10.91
C ASP A 178 -7.24 37.14 10.31
N PRO A 179 -7.41 37.24 8.98
CA PRO A 179 -8.69 36.98 8.32
C PRO A 179 -9.18 35.52 8.43
N GLY A 180 -8.30 34.58 8.78
CA GLY A 180 -8.63 33.17 9.01
C GLY A 180 -9.12 32.86 10.43
N VAL A 181 -9.14 33.85 11.34
CA VAL A 181 -9.60 33.67 12.72
C VAL A 181 -11.05 34.16 12.85
N ALA A 182 -11.94 33.27 13.28
CA ALA A 182 -13.34 33.62 13.56
C ALA A 182 -13.50 34.17 14.99
N PHE A 183 -12.75 33.61 15.94
CA PHE A 183 -12.77 34.03 17.34
C PHE A 183 -11.46 33.67 18.02
N VAL A 184 -11.01 34.53 18.94
CA VAL A 184 -9.92 34.24 19.87
C VAL A 184 -10.40 34.56 21.28
N SER A 185 -10.17 33.65 22.22
CA SER A 185 -10.48 33.90 23.63
C SER A 185 -9.48 34.90 24.22
N PRO A 186 -9.86 35.69 25.23
CA PRO A 186 -8.88 36.42 26.02
C PRO A 186 -7.80 35.48 26.58
N GLY A 187 -6.56 35.95 26.68
CA GLY A 187 -5.47 35.19 27.28
C GLY A 187 -5.78 34.83 28.73
N ARG A 188 -5.75 33.54 29.06
CA ARG A 188 -6.04 33.04 30.41
C ARG A 188 -4.75 32.60 31.09
N PRO A 189 -4.30 33.30 32.15
CA PRO A 189 -3.17 32.84 32.94
C PRO A 189 -3.50 31.54 33.67
N ASN A 190 -2.49 30.69 33.86
CA ASN A 190 -2.63 29.43 34.59
C ASN A 190 -2.87 29.62 36.10
N ASP A 191 -2.26 30.65 36.69
CA ASP A 191 -2.45 31.07 38.07
C ASP A 191 -2.61 32.61 38.11
N PRO A 192 -3.75 33.13 38.61
CA PRO A 192 -3.95 34.58 38.76
C PRO A 192 -2.98 35.28 39.72
N ALA A 193 -2.42 34.57 40.70
CA ALA A 193 -1.53 35.15 41.71
C ALA A 193 -0.06 35.16 41.26
N ASN A 194 0.38 34.11 40.58
CA ASN A 194 1.75 33.96 40.07
C ASN A 194 1.73 33.32 38.67
N PRO A 195 1.34 34.07 37.62
CA PRO A 195 1.21 33.52 36.29
C PRO A 195 2.56 33.06 35.76
N THR A 196 2.66 31.79 35.38
CA THR A 196 3.84 31.23 34.71
C THR A 196 3.57 30.88 33.26
N ALA A 197 2.30 30.79 32.87
CA ALA A 197 1.89 30.53 31.50
C ALA A 197 0.53 31.18 31.19
N VAL A 198 0.30 31.50 29.92
CA VAL A 198 -0.99 32.00 29.41
C VAL A 198 -1.45 31.12 28.26
N VAL A 199 -2.75 30.86 28.19
CA VAL A 199 -3.39 30.06 27.14
C VAL A 199 -4.49 30.85 26.45
N TRP A 200 -4.54 30.73 25.12
CA TRP A 200 -5.64 31.22 24.29
C TRP A 200 -6.25 30.06 23.50
N THR A 201 -7.54 30.15 23.24
CA THR A 201 -8.24 29.29 22.29
C THR A 201 -8.57 30.12 21.05
N VAL A 202 -8.14 29.66 19.89
CA VAL A 202 -8.38 30.30 18.59
C VAL A 202 -9.29 29.40 17.77
N VAL A 203 -10.39 29.94 17.29
CA VAL A 203 -11.35 29.23 16.44
C VAL A 203 -11.15 29.72 15.00
N PRO A 204 -10.72 28.85 14.07
CA PRO A 204 -10.60 29.20 12.65
C PRO A 204 -11.94 29.50 11.98
N THR A 205 -11.91 30.17 10.84
CA THR A 205 -13.10 30.38 9.98
C THR A 205 -13.48 29.16 9.14
N THR A 206 -12.60 28.17 9.02
CA THR A 206 -12.72 27.00 8.13
C THR A 206 -12.57 25.69 8.91
N SER A 207 -12.91 24.55 8.29
CA SER A 207 -12.90 23.25 8.97
C SER A 207 -11.47 22.80 9.33
N PRO A 208 -11.31 21.89 10.31
CA PRO A 208 -10.02 21.37 10.74
C PRO A 208 -9.17 20.78 9.60
N GLN A 209 -9.82 20.15 8.63
CA GLN A 209 -9.18 19.53 7.48
C GLN A 209 -9.01 20.46 6.27
N ASP A 210 -9.42 21.73 6.32
CA ASP A 210 -9.30 22.67 5.20
C ASP A 210 -7.88 23.22 5.03
N GLU A 211 -7.51 23.50 3.78
CA GLU A 211 -6.17 24.01 3.46
C GLU A 211 -5.95 25.42 4.00
N ALA A 212 -7.04 26.19 4.08
CA ALA A 212 -7.06 27.50 4.71
C ALA A 212 -6.68 27.43 6.20
N THR A 213 -7.08 26.37 6.90
CA THR A 213 -6.74 26.16 8.32
C THR A 213 -5.27 25.78 8.49
N THR A 214 -4.74 24.91 7.62
CA THR A 214 -3.28 24.64 7.58
C THR A 214 -2.49 25.92 7.31
N SER A 215 -2.95 26.73 6.36
CA SER A 215 -2.33 28.01 6.01
C SER A 215 -2.40 29.01 7.16
N LEU A 216 -3.49 29.01 7.93
CA LEU A 216 -3.62 29.83 9.14
C LEU A 216 -2.58 29.43 10.19
N VAL A 217 -2.40 28.13 10.46
CA VAL A 217 -1.38 27.66 11.41
C VAL A 217 0.01 28.14 11.01
N ASN A 218 0.35 28.03 9.73
CA ASN A 218 1.65 28.51 9.23
C ASN A 218 1.78 30.04 9.33
N ARG A 219 0.76 30.81 8.90
CA ARG A 219 0.78 32.28 9.04
C ARG A 219 0.91 32.73 10.49
N LEU A 220 0.23 32.07 11.42
CA LEU A 220 0.36 32.39 12.84
C LEU A 220 1.81 32.24 13.30
N ARG A 221 2.49 31.17 12.89
CA ARG A 221 3.88 30.87 13.28
C ARG A 221 4.92 31.71 12.54
N ASP A 222 4.70 31.99 11.27
CA ASP A 222 5.72 32.58 10.40
C ASP A 222 5.59 34.12 10.30
N ASP A 223 4.38 34.66 10.44
CA ASP A 223 4.09 36.08 10.17
C ASP A 223 3.50 36.84 11.37
N VAL A 224 2.56 36.23 12.13
CA VAL A 224 1.77 36.95 13.15
C VAL A 224 2.46 36.97 14.51
N LEU A 225 2.99 35.83 14.96
CA LEU A 225 3.59 35.69 16.29
C LEU A 225 5.04 36.21 16.36
N PRO A 226 5.95 35.98 15.39
CA PRO A 226 7.35 36.39 15.52
C PRO A 226 7.59 37.88 15.85
N PRO A 227 6.83 38.85 15.29
CA PRO A 227 6.98 40.26 15.68
C PRO A 227 6.65 40.54 17.16
N LEU A 228 5.75 39.77 17.76
CA LEU A 228 5.40 39.87 19.18
C LEU A 228 6.48 39.22 20.05
N GLU A 229 7.02 38.08 19.58
CA GLU A 229 8.07 37.34 20.28
C GLU A 229 9.36 38.17 20.40
N GLU A 230 9.74 38.87 19.34
CA GLU A 230 10.90 39.77 19.33
C GLU A 230 10.70 41.02 20.20
N GLY A 231 9.46 41.54 20.26
CA GLY A 231 9.12 42.76 21.00
C GLY A 231 8.99 42.54 22.51
N ASP A 232 8.26 41.51 22.90
CA ASP A 232 7.93 41.22 24.31
C ASP A 232 8.88 40.19 24.94
N GLY A 233 9.74 39.53 24.15
CA GLY A 233 10.72 38.55 24.64
C GLY A 233 10.10 37.24 25.10
N VAL A 234 9.03 36.82 24.42
CA VAL A 234 8.15 35.70 24.79
C VAL A 234 8.12 34.70 23.62
N ASP A 235 7.94 33.41 23.88
CA ASP A 235 7.82 32.36 22.84
C ASP A 235 6.39 31.82 22.85
N VAL A 236 5.63 32.00 21.77
CA VAL A 236 4.21 31.64 21.69
C VAL A 236 4.03 30.40 20.83
N ALA A 237 3.83 29.25 21.49
CA ALA A 237 3.62 27.99 20.82
C ALA A 237 2.18 27.84 20.31
N VAL A 238 2.03 27.56 19.02
CA VAL A 238 0.75 27.12 18.42
C VAL A 238 0.60 25.61 18.53
N THR A 239 -0.40 25.15 19.27
CA THR A 239 -0.72 23.75 19.52
C THR A 239 -2.23 23.47 19.35
N GLY A 240 -2.70 22.31 19.82
CA GLY A 240 -4.02 21.76 19.57
C GLY A 240 -4.00 20.66 18.52
N ASN A 241 -5.09 19.91 18.40
CA ASN A 241 -5.15 18.73 17.53
C ASN A 241 -4.80 19.07 16.07
N VAL A 242 -5.35 20.17 15.55
CA VAL A 242 -5.11 20.61 14.18
C VAL A 242 -3.65 21.02 13.94
N ALA A 243 -3.06 21.80 14.85
CA ALA A 243 -1.65 22.20 14.74
C ALA A 243 -0.71 20.99 14.78
N VAL A 244 -0.94 20.05 15.70
CA VAL A 244 -0.18 18.79 15.79
C VAL A 244 -0.33 17.95 14.52
N ASN A 245 -1.52 17.88 13.95
CA ASN A 245 -1.77 17.18 12.69
C ASN A 245 -1.05 17.82 11.51
N VAL A 246 -0.98 19.15 11.44
CA VAL A 246 -0.19 19.90 10.45
C VAL A 246 1.30 19.61 10.62
N ASP A 247 1.82 19.65 11.85
CA ASP A 247 3.22 19.34 12.16
C ASP A 247 3.58 17.91 11.76
N PHE A 248 2.72 16.96 12.10
CA PHE A 248 2.91 15.57 11.72
C PHE A 248 2.88 15.37 10.21
N SER A 249 1.96 16.06 9.51
CA SER A 249 1.87 16.01 8.04
C SER A 249 3.14 16.56 7.38
N ASN A 250 3.63 17.70 7.86
CA ASN A 250 4.85 18.34 7.36
C ASN A 250 6.08 17.47 7.62
N TYR A 251 6.21 16.94 8.84
CA TYR A 251 7.30 16.05 9.23
C TYR A 251 7.34 14.80 8.33
N LEU A 252 6.19 14.16 8.09
CA LEU A 252 6.14 13.01 7.20
C LEU A 252 6.45 13.38 5.75
N ALA A 253 5.94 14.52 5.26
CA ALA A 253 6.23 15.02 3.93
C ALA A 253 7.72 15.23 3.69
N GLU A 254 8.42 15.82 4.67
CA GLU A 254 9.86 16.03 4.60
C GLU A 254 10.65 14.70 4.63
N ARG A 255 10.16 13.70 5.38
CA ARG A 255 10.82 12.39 5.51
C ARG A 255 10.55 11.43 4.34
N MET A 256 9.44 11.60 3.63
CA MET A 256 9.05 10.72 2.52
C MET A 256 10.15 10.53 1.44
N PRO A 257 10.80 11.59 0.92
CA PRO A 257 11.86 11.44 -0.07
C PRO A 257 13.05 10.60 0.43
N TYR A 258 13.42 10.77 1.70
CA TYR A 258 14.50 9.98 2.32
C TYR A 258 14.09 8.51 2.47
N PHE A 259 12.86 8.26 2.92
CA PHE A 259 12.33 6.90 3.05
C PHE A 259 12.25 6.19 1.70
N PHE A 260 11.63 6.81 0.69
CA PHE A 260 11.54 6.26 -0.66
C PHE A 260 12.93 6.07 -1.27
N GLY A 261 13.81 7.06 -1.15
CA GLY A 261 15.19 6.97 -1.62
C GLY A 261 15.94 5.79 -1.01
N ALA A 262 15.82 5.59 0.31
CA ALA A 262 16.47 4.49 1.00
C ALA A 262 15.94 3.12 0.56
N VAL A 263 14.63 2.94 0.47
CA VAL A 263 14.01 1.67 0.03
C VAL A 263 14.38 1.39 -1.43
N LEU A 264 14.25 2.37 -2.32
CA LEU A 264 14.62 2.22 -3.73
C LEU A 264 16.09 1.87 -3.91
N LEU A 265 16.99 2.54 -3.17
CA LEU A 265 18.42 2.26 -3.22
C LEU A 265 18.74 0.86 -2.70
N LEU A 266 18.21 0.49 -1.53
CA LEU A 266 18.48 -0.82 -0.93
C LEU A 266 17.99 -1.95 -1.84
N SER A 267 16.80 -1.78 -2.42
CA SER A 267 16.21 -2.78 -3.31
C SER A 267 16.88 -2.83 -4.68
N PHE A 268 17.34 -1.69 -5.20
CA PHE A 268 18.20 -1.65 -6.38
C PHE A 268 19.51 -2.40 -6.14
N LEU A 269 20.17 -2.18 -5.00
CA LEU A 269 21.40 -2.89 -4.62
C LEU A 269 21.16 -4.39 -4.42
N LEU A 270 20.08 -4.77 -3.74
CA LEU A 270 19.70 -6.17 -3.55
C LEU A 270 19.49 -6.87 -4.90
N LEU A 271 18.65 -6.31 -5.77
CA LEU A 271 18.42 -6.86 -7.11
C LEU A 271 19.70 -6.89 -7.94
N MET A 272 20.58 -5.90 -7.79
CA MET A 272 21.86 -5.88 -8.51
C MET A 272 22.76 -7.03 -8.08
N VAL A 273 22.84 -7.33 -6.78
CA VAL A 273 23.58 -8.47 -6.25
C VAL A 273 22.96 -9.77 -6.76
N VAL A 274 21.63 -9.90 -6.66
CA VAL A 274 20.90 -11.10 -7.07
C VAL A 274 21.07 -11.34 -8.57
N PHE A 275 20.72 -10.37 -9.43
CA PHE A 275 20.66 -10.57 -10.87
C PHE A 275 21.98 -10.31 -11.59
N ARG A 276 22.98 -9.73 -10.90
CA ARG A 276 24.25 -9.29 -11.50
C ARG A 276 24.05 -8.48 -12.77
N SER A 277 23.12 -7.54 -12.71
CA SER A 277 22.79 -6.65 -13.82
C SER A 277 22.51 -5.25 -13.28
N LEU A 278 22.87 -4.22 -14.05
CA LEU A 278 22.53 -2.83 -13.73
C LEU A 278 21.15 -2.44 -14.28
N LEU A 279 20.80 -2.91 -15.47
CA LEU A 279 19.58 -2.50 -16.16
C LEU A 279 18.33 -3.18 -15.60
N VAL A 280 18.46 -4.42 -15.13
CA VAL A 280 17.33 -5.19 -14.58
C VAL A 280 16.80 -4.57 -13.28
N PRO A 281 17.64 -4.24 -12.28
CA PRO A 281 17.19 -3.50 -11.10
C PRO A 281 16.65 -2.12 -11.42
N LEU A 282 17.31 -1.38 -12.32
CA LEU A 282 16.90 -0.02 -12.68
C LEU A 282 15.50 0.00 -13.30
N LYS A 283 15.23 -0.88 -14.26
CA LYS A 283 13.90 -0.98 -14.88
C LYS A 283 12.85 -1.43 -13.86
N ALA A 284 13.17 -2.39 -13.00
CA ALA A 284 12.25 -2.90 -11.98
C ALA A 284 11.79 -1.77 -11.06
N VAL A 285 12.75 -0.96 -10.56
CA VAL A 285 12.47 0.23 -9.75
C VAL A 285 11.57 1.22 -10.51
N ILE A 286 11.89 1.55 -11.76
CA ILE A 286 11.10 2.50 -12.57
C ILE A 286 9.68 1.99 -12.77
N MET A 287 9.50 0.71 -13.11
CA MET A 287 8.17 0.14 -13.36
C MET A 287 7.33 0.08 -12.10
N ASN A 288 7.95 -0.27 -10.97
CA ASN A 288 7.26 -0.29 -9.69
C ASN A 288 6.84 1.13 -9.27
N LEU A 289 7.74 2.10 -9.42
CA LEU A 289 7.44 3.51 -9.12
C LEU A 289 6.30 4.04 -9.99
N LEU A 290 6.26 3.63 -11.26
CA LEU A 290 5.20 3.99 -12.18
C LEU A 290 3.85 3.35 -11.80
N SER A 291 3.86 2.09 -11.33
CA SER A 291 2.66 1.41 -10.83
C SER A 291 2.13 2.04 -9.54
N ILE A 292 3.01 2.32 -8.59
CA ILE A 292 2.66 2.96 -7.31
C ILE A 292 2.15 4.38 -7.56
N GLY A 293 2.81 5.14 -8.45
CA GLY A 293 2.35 6.46 -8.85
C GLY A 293 0.95 6.43 -9.47
N ALA A 294 0.69 5.47 -10.37
CA ALA A 294 -0.64 5.29 -10.94
C ALA A 294 -1.68 4.91 -9.88
N ALA A 295 -1.32 4.09 -8.89
CA ALA A 295 -2.19 3.73 -7.79
C ALA A 295 -2.53 4.93 -6.89
N TYR A 296 -1.54 5.75 -6.53
CA TYR A 296 -1.79 7.00 -5.81
C TYR A 296 -2.69 7.94 -6.60
N GLY A 297 -2.47 8.08 -7.90
CA GLY A 297 -3.32 8.96 -8.70
C GLY A 297 -4.76 8.46 -8.75
N CYS A 298 -4.98 7.14 -8.82
CA CYS A 298 -6.31 6.55 -8.62
C CYS A 298 -6.89 6.83 -7.23
N VAL A 299 -6.10 6.73 -6.16
CA VAL A 299 -6.54 7.08 -4.81
C VAL A 299 -6.94 8.56 -4.71
N VAL A 300 -6.15 9.47 -5.28
CA VAL A 300 -6.49 10.91 -5.33
C VAL A 300 -7.79 11.14 -6.09
N MET A 301 -7.96 10.52 -7.27
CA MET A 301 -9.20 10.63 -8.03
C MET A 301 -10.42 10.16 -7.22
N LEU A 302 -10.32 9.02 -6.54
CA LEU A 302 -11.43 8.42 -5.80
C LEU A 302 -11.73 9.16 -4.49
N PHE A 303 -10.72 9.44 -3.67
CA PHE A 303 -10.90 9.91 -2.29
C PHE A 303 -10.74 11.41 -2.11
N GLN A 304 -9.93 12.08 -2.94
CA GLN A 304 -9.72 13.52 -2.86
C GLN A 304 -10.64 14.28 -3.81
N TRP A 305 -10.81 13.81 -5.05
CA TRP A 305 -11.75 14.42 -6.01
C TRP A 305 -13.16 13.84 -5.92
N GLY A 306 -13.37 12.76 -5.17
CA GLY A 306 -14.68 12.15 -4.96
C GLY A 306 -15.23 11.38 -6.16
N TRP A 307 -14.38 10.93 -7.10
CA TRP A 307 -14.85 10.08 -8.19
C TRP A 307 -15.40 8.78 -7.63
N LEU A 308 -16.54 8.33 -8.18
CA LEU A 308 -17.31 7.19 -7.67
C LEU A 308 -17.87 7.38 -6.23
N GLY A 309 -17.78 8.57 -5.62
CA GLY A 309 -18.27 8.81 -4.26
C GLY A 309 -19.74 8.43 -4.04
N SER A 310 -20.59 8.58 -5.07
CA SER A 310 -22.01 8.17 -5.03
C SER A 310 -22.24 6.67 -5.08
N LEU A 311 -21.25 5.87 -5.48
CA LEU A 311 -21.32 4.41 -5.56
C LEU A 311 -20.65 3.74 -4.35
N THR A 312 -19.66 4.41 -3.75
CA THR A 312 -18.82 3.85 -2.68
C THR A 312 -19.05 4.49 -1.31
N ASP A 313 -19.98 5.44 -1.21
CA ASP A 313 -20.22 6.27 -0.01
C ASP A 313 -18.93 6.88 0.53
N VAL A 314 -18.09 7.40 -0.37
CA VAL A 314 -16.82 8.04 -0.03
C VAL A 314 -16.98 9.55 -0.17
N GLN A 315 -16.81 10.27 0.93
CA GLN A 315 -16.78 11.72 0.92
C GLN A 315 -15.38 12.24 0.53
N PRO A 316 -15.29 13.30 -0.29
CA PRO A 316 -14.03 13.94 -0.63
C PRO A 316 -13.30 14.46 0.61
N GLY A 317 -11.99 14.24 0.69
CA GLY A 317 -11.16 14.75 1.78
C GLY A 317 -9.67 14.61 1.49
N PRO A 318 -8.80 15.16 2.34
CA PRO A 318 -7.36 14.99 2.21
C PRO A 318 -6.95 13.52 2.40
N ILE A 319 -5.75 13.20 1.97
CA ILE A 319 -5.17 11.87 2.10
C ILE A 319 -4.33 11.83 3.38
N GLU A 320 -4.53 10.78 4.19
CA GLU A 320 -3.88 10.63 5.48
C GLU A 320 -2.35 10.61 5.31
N PRO A 321 -1.58 11.41 6.07
CA PRO A 321 -0.14 11.60 5.84
C PRO A 321 0.71 10.32 5.92
N TRP A 322 0.26 9.34 6.72
CA TRP A 322 0.94 8.06 6.89
C TRP A 322 0.63 7.07 5.75
N MET A 323 -0.46 7.27 5.00
CA MET A 323 -0.89 6.34 3.95
C MET A 323 0.16 6.20 2.84
N PRO A 324 0.72 7.27 2.25
CA PRO A 324 1.69 7.13 1.17
C PRO A 324 2.87 6.24 1.57
N MET A 325 3.48 6.48 2.72
CA MET A 325 4.61 5.67 3.18
C MET A 325 4.23 4.20 3.37
N MET A 326 3.08 3.93 4.00
CA MET A 326 2.64 2.55 4.24
C MET A 326 2.27 1.82 2.95
N LEU A 327 1.51 2.47 2.06
CA LEU A 327 1.16 1.92 0.75
C LEU A 327 2.42 1.66 -0.07
N PHE A 328 3.36 2.60 -0.09
CA PHE A 328 4.65 2.42 -0.75
C PHE A 328 5.38 1.21 -0.18
N ALA A 329 5.57 1.13 1.14
CA ALA A 329 6.31 0.03 1.77
C ALA A 329 5.70 -1.34 1.46
N ILE A 330 4.36 -1.45 1.59
CA ILE A 330 3.64 -2.70 1.36
C ILE A 330 3.67 -3.08 -0.12
N VAL A 331 3.25 -2.18 -1.03
CA VAL A 331 3.21 -2.46 -2.46
C VAL A 331 4.60 -2.72 -3.00
N PHE A 332 5.58 -1.94 -2.55
CA PHE A 332 6.95 -2.10 -2.98
C PHE A 332 7.49 -3.46 -2.53
N GLY A 333 7.32 -3.84 -1.26
CA GLY A 333 7.71 -5.16 -0.76
C GLY A 333 7.04 -6.30 -1.54
N LEU A 334 5.71 -6.26 -1.67
CA LEU A 334 4.94 -7.27 -2.41
C LEU A 334 5.34 -7.32 -3.89
N SER A 335 5.58 -6.18 -4.53
CA SER A 335 5.95 -6.12 -5.94
C SER A 335 7.35 -6.70 -6.18
N MET A 336 8.29 -6.43 -5.27
CA MET A 336 9.67 -6.92 -5.38
C MET A 336 9.75 -8.44 -5.27
N ASP A 337 8.95 -9.06 -4.39
CA ASP A 337 8.92 -10.52 -4.25
C ASP A 337 8.54 -11.22 -5.56
N TYR A 338 7.51 -10.72 -6.24
CA TYR A 338 7.09 -11.28 -7.53
C TYR A 338 8.05 -10.93 -8.67
N GLU A 339 8.70 -9.75 -8.62
CA GLU A 339 9.66 -9.35 -9.64
C GLU A 339 10.89 -10.26 -9.55
N ILE A 340 11.37 -10.52 -8.33
CA ILE A 340 12.45 -11.48 -8.07
C ILE A 340 12.04 -12.87 -8.54
N PHE A 341 10.83 -13.35 -8.23
CA PHE A 341 10.37 -14.67 -8.66
C PHE A 341 10.31 -14.80 -10.19
N LEU A 342 9.76 -13.80 -10.88
CA LEU A 342 9.70 -13.76 -12.34
C LEU A 342 11.11 -13.70 -12.95
N LEU A 343 11.94 -12.77 -12.48
CA LEU A 343 13.27 -12.56 -13.02
C LEU A 343 14.22 -13.72 -12.71
N SER A 344 14.10 -14.36 -11.55
CA SER A 344 14.88 -15.56 -11.18
C SER A 344 14.64 -16.66 -12.21
N ARG A 345 13.36 -16.95 -12.51
CA ARG A 345 13.03 -17.94 -13.55
C ARG A 345 13.43 -17.54 -14.96
N ILE A 346 13.41 -16.26 -15.28
CA ILE A 346 13.94 -15.78 -16.55
C ILE A 346 15.46 -15.99 -16.61
N ARG A 347 16.18 -15.75 -15.51
CA ARG A 347 17.63 -15.89 -15.43
C ARG A 347 18.08 -17.35 -15.50
N GLU A 348 17.40 -18.25 -14.80
CA GLU A 348 17.64 -19.70 -14.88
C GLU A 348 17.55 -20.19 -16.34
N GLU A 349 16.49 -19.77 -17.06
CA GLU A 349 16.33 -20.13 -18.47
C GLU A 349 17.37 -19.45 -19.38
N TRP A 350 17.88 -18.28 -19.00
CA TRP A 350 18.96 -17.59 -19.74
C TRP A 350 20.29 -18.30 -19.57
N HIS A 351 20.65 -18.71 -18.35
CA HIS A 351 21.84 -19.52 -18.11
C HIS A 351 21.80 -20.86 -18.86
N ARG A 352 20.61 -21.46 -19.00
CA ARG A 352 20.44 -22.72 -19.74
C ARG A 352 20.53 -22.57 -21.27
N THR A 353 19.96 -21.51 -21.83
CA THR A 353 19.76 -21.41 -23.30
C THR A 353 20.59 -20.34 -24.00
N GLY A 354 21.09 -19.34 -23.27
CA GLY A 354 21.79 -18.18 -23.82
C GLY A 354 20.92 -17.23 -24.66
N ASP A 355 19.64 -17.54 -24.89
CA ASP A 355 18.73 -16.74 -25.73
C ASP A 355 17.78 -15.90 -24.87
N SER A 356 18.13 -14.62 -24.66
CA SER A 356 17.36 -13.71 -23.82
C SER A 356 15.88 -13.61 -24.22
N ARG A 357 15.55 -13.71 -25.51
CA ARG A 357 14.16 -13.59 -25.98
C ARG A 357 13.35 -14.82 -25.69
N ARG A 358 13.98 -16.00 -25.62
CA ARG A 358 13.35 -17.27 -25.26
C ARG A 358 13.29 -17.47 -23.75
N SER A 359 14.22 -16.90 -23.00
CA SER A 359 14.23 -16.99 -21.54
C SER A 359 13.14 -16.14 -20.88
N VAL A 360 12.99 -14.87 -21.26
CA VAL A 360 11.94 -13.95 -20.73
C VAL A 360 10.55 -14.57 -20.88
N ALA A 361 10.37 -14.99 -22.11
CA ALA A 361 9.35 -15.78 -22.70
C ALA A 361 8.88 -17.03 -21.92
N ASP A 362 9.82 -17.90 -21.56
CA ASP A 362 9.52 -19.19 -20.94
C ASP A 362 9.40 -19.02 -19.41
N GLY A 363 10.16 -18.10 -18.81
CA GLY A 363 10.01 -17.66 -17.43
C GLY A 363 8.64 -17.02 -17.16
N LEU A 364 8.17 -16.13 -18.04
CA LEU A 364 6.82 -15.55 -17.93
C LEU A 364 5.73 -16.62 -18.05
N ALA A 365 5.85 -17.56 -18.99
CA ALA A 365 4.85 -18.60 -19.18
C ALA A 365 4.76 -19.55 -17.97
N ALA A 366 5.87 -19.80 -17.28
CA ALA A 366 5.92 -20.63 -16.09
C ALA A 366 5.30 -19.94 -14.86
N THR A 367 5.52 -18.64 -14.71
CA THR A 367 5.17 -17.90 -13.48
C THR A 367 3.83 -17.18 -13.58
N ALA A 368 3.37 -16.81 -14.78
CA ALA A 368 2.17 -15.98 -14.99
C ALA A 368 0.91 -16.53 -14.30
N LYS A 369 0.69 -17.84 -14.33
CA LYS A 369 -0.51 -18.44 -13.70
C LYS A 369 -0.49 -18.29 -12.18
N VAL A 370 0.66 -18.50 -11.55
CA VAL A 370 0.82 -18.42 -10.09
C VAL A 370 0.72 -16.98 -9.63
N ILE A 371 1.44 -16.07 -10.30
CA ILE A 371 1.43 -14.64 -9.98
C ILE A 371 0.02 -14.06 -10.16
N THR A 372 -0.66 -14.35 -11.27
CA THR A 372 -2.02 -13.85 -11.51
C THR A 372 -3.03 -14.37 -10.48
N ALA A 373 -2.89 -15.64 -10.06
CA ALA A 373 -3.75 -16.22 -9.03
C ALA A 373 -3.52 -15.55 -7.67
N ALA A 374 -2.26 -15.36 -7.27
CA ALA A 374 -1.92 -14.67 -6.03
C ALA A 374 -2.40 -13.21 -6.04
N ALA A 375 -2.17 -12.49 -7.15
CA ALA A 375 -2.66 -11.14 -7.35
C ALA A 375 -4.19 -11.05 -7.27
N ALA A 376 -4.91 -11.98 -7.92
CA ALA A 376 -6.37 -12.01 -7.85
C ALA A 376 -6.88 -12.19 -6.41
N ILE A 377 -6.24 -13.05 -5.61
CA ILE A 377 -6.59 -13.24 -4.20
C ILE A 377 -6.36 -11.93 -3.42
N MET A 378 -5.18 -11.31 -3.57
CA MET A 378 -4.86 -10.06 -2.85
C MET A 378 -5.77 -8.90 -3.26
N VAL A 379 -6.07 -8.75 -4.56
CA VAL A 379 -7.00 -7.71 -5.05
C VAL A 379 -8.40 -7.91 -4.44
N VAL A 380 -8.87 -9.15 -4.31
CA VAL A 380 -10.15 -9.44 -3.66
C VAL A 380 -10.10 -9.16 -2.15
N VAL A 381 -9.02 -9.53 -1.46
CA VAL A 381 -8.86 -9.33 -0.02
C VAL A 381 -8.74 -7.84 0.32
N PHE A 382 -7.88 -7.09 -0.34
CA PHE A 382 -7.76 -5.66 -0.10
C PHE A 382 -8.96 -4.89 -0.65
N GLY A 383 -9.53 -5.33 -1.77
CA GLY A 383 -10.75 -4.76 -2.33
C GLY A 383 -11.97 -4.94 -1.43
N SER A 384 -12.00 -5.94 -0.54
CA SER A 384 -13.11 -6.09 0.41
C SER A 384 -13.17 -4.98 1.45
N PHE A 385 -12.07 -4.24 1.67
CA PHE A 385 -12.06 -3.11 2.61
C PHE A 385 -12.90 -1.94 2.08
N LEU A 386 -13.28 -1.94 0.80
CA LEU A 386 -14.23 -0.97 0.26
C LEU A 386 -15.59 -0.99 0.98
N PHE A 387 -15.94 -2.12 1.60
CA PHE A 387 -17.18 -2.29 2.34
C PHE A 387 -17.08 -1.92 3.83
N GLU A 388 -15.89 -1.57 4.30
CA GLU A 388 -15.68 -1.11 5.67
C GLU A 388 -16.25 0.30 5.85
N SER A 389 -16.80 0.64 7.01
CA SER A 389 -17.34 2.01 7.23
C SER A 389 -16.24 3.06 7.44
N ASP A 390 -15.07 2.61 7.89
CA ASP A 390 -13.93 3.49 8.15
C ASP A 390 -13.24 3.93 6.84
N ARG A 391 -13.19 5.24 6.62
CA ARG A 391 -12.58 5.84 5.42
C ARG A 391 -11.09 5.48 5.29
N SER A 392 -10.33 5.49 6.38
CA SER A 392 -8.89 5.18 6.35
C SER A 392 -8.66 3.74 5.90
N LEU A 393 -9.48 2.80 6.37
CA LEU A 393 -9.43 1.40 5.93
C LEU A 393 -9.86 1.24 4.47
N LYS A 394 -10.93 1.91 4.01
CA LYS A 394 -11.33 1.93 2.59
C LYS A 394 -10.17 2.41 1.72
N LEU A 395 -9.55 3.53 2.08
CA LEU A 395 -8.48 4.18 1.33
C LEU A 395 -7.22 3.30 1.27
N MET A 396 -6.82 2.67 2.38
CA MET A 396 -5.71 1.73 2.38
C MET A 396 -6.00 0.50 1.51
N GLY A 397 -7.16 -0.13 1.68
CA GLY A 397 -7.49 -1.36 0.94
C GLY A 397 -7.68 -1.12 -0.56
N VAL A 398 -8.38 -0.05 -0.94
CA VAL A 398 -8.56 0.33 -2.35
C VAL A 398 -7.21 0.71 -2.98
N GLY A 399 -6.38 1.48 -2.28
CA GLY A 399 -5.03 1.84 -2.75
C GLY A 399 -4.16 0.61 -3.01
N LEU A 400 -4.11 -0.34 -2.06
CA LEU A 400 -3.37 -1.59 -2.20
C LEU A 400 -3.94 -2.47 -3.33
N ALA A 401 -5.27 -2.61 -3.41
CA ALA A 401 -5.92 -3.41 -4.45
C ALA A 401 -5.61 -2.87 -5.85
N ILE A 402 -5.70 -1.55 -6.05
CA ILE A 402 -5.39 -0.91 -7.33
C ILE A 402 -3.91 -1.06 -7.67
N ALA A 403 -3.02 -0.84 -6.69
CA ALA A 403 -1.59 -0.96 -6.91
C ALA A 403 -1.18 -2.37 -7.35
N ILE A 404 -1.67 -3.39 -6.65
CA ILE A 404 -1.43 -4.81 -6.97
C ILE A 404 -2.07 -5.16 -8.32
N PHE A 405 -3.27 -4.66 -8.60
CA PHE A 405 -3.94 -4.91 -9.87
C PHE A 405 -3.15 -4.35 -11.06
N LEU A 406 -2.71 -3.08 -10.98
CA LEU A 406 -1.92 -2.43 -12.02
C LEU A 406 -0.55 -3.10 -12.20
N ASP A 407 0.10 -3.44 -11.10
CA ASP A 407 1.39 -4.13 -11.09
C ASP A 407 1.29 -5.53 -11.72
N ALA A 408 0.35 -6.36 -11.26
CA ALA A 408 0.20 -7.72 -11.74
C ALA A 408 -0.28 -7.80 -13.19
N THR A 409 -1.04 -6.82 -13.68
CA THR A 409 -1.61 -6.83 -15.03
C THR A 409 -0.81 -5.98 -16.01
N ILE A 410 -0.73 -4.67 -15.79
CA ILE A 410 -0.11 -3.74 -16.73
C ILE A 410 1.40 -3.88 -16.68
N VAL A 411 1.99 -3.90 -15.48
CA VAL A 411 3.45 -3.99 -15.34
C VAL A 411 3.95 -5.37 -15.74
N ARG A 412 3.51 -6.44 -15.07
CA ARG A 412 4.07 -7.78 -15.28
C ARG A 412 3.67 -8.44 -16.58
N LEU A 413 2.44 -8.24 -17.07
CA LEU A 413 2.01 -8.91 -18.31
C LEU A 413 2.37 -8.12 -19.56
N VAL A 414 2.62 -6.80 -19.48
CA VAL A 414 2.83 -5.94 -20.65
C VAL A 414 4.17 -5.21 -20.59
N LEU A 415 4.41 -4.43 -19.57
CA LEU A 415 5.55 -3.50 -19.52
C LEU A 415 6.90 -4.22 -19.28
N VAL A 416 6.95 -5.19 -18.37
CA VAL A 416 8.16 -5.99 -18.11
C VAL A 416 8.57 -6.81 -19.33
N PRO A 417 7.69 -7.60 -19.97
CA PRO A 417 8.07 -8.39 -21.14
C PRO A 417 8.45 -7.52 -22.35
N SER A 418 7.74 -6.42 -22.58
CA SER A 418 8.04 -5.52 -23.71
C SER A 418 9.39 -4.82 -23.54
N THR A 419 9.70 -4.32 -22.34
CA THR A 419 11.01 -3.70 -22.08
C THR A 419 12.16 -4.68 -22.13
N MET A 420 11.98 -5.91 -21.63
CA MET A 420 13.02 -6.93 -21.75
C MET A 420 13.25 -7.35 -23.22
N GLU A 421 12.20 -7.45 -24.02
CA GLU A 421 12.32 -7.73 -25.46
C GLU A 421 13.07 -6.62 -26.21
N LEU A 422 12.85 -5.35 -25.84
CA LEU A 422 13.53 -4.19 -26.43
C LEU A 422 15.02 -4.13 -26.07
N LEU A 423 15.37 -4.47 -24.82
CA LEU A 423 16.74 -4.42 -24.32
C LEU A 423 17.58 -5.63 -24.76
N GLY A 424 16.95 -6.79 -25.02
CA GLY A 424 17.63 -8.00 -25.46
C GLY A 424 18.77 -8.40 -24.53
N ASP A 425 19.94 -8.70 -25.08
CA ASP A 425 21.10 -9.17 -24.31
C ASP A 425 21.65 -8.11 -23.34
N LYS A 426 21.35 -6.82 -23.56
CA LYS A 426 21.76 -5.75 -22.64
C LYS A 426 21.11 -5.88 -21.27
N ASN A 427 19.99 -6.61 -21.15
CA ASN A 427 19.38 -6.88 -19.85
C ASN A 427 20.36 -7.49 -18.85
N TRP A 428 21.34 -8.27 -19.31
CA TRP A 428 22.30 -8.97 -18.45
C TRP A 428 23.66 -8.30 -18.42
N TRP A 429 23.75 -7.05 -18.88
CA TRP A 429 25.00 -6.32 -18.92
C TRP A 429 25.44 -5.86 -17.52
N LEU A 430 26.70 -6.16 -17.21
CA LEU A 430 27.38 -5.74 -15.99
C LEU A 430 28.78 -5.19 -16.32
N PRO A 431 29.19 -4.05 -15.75
CA PRO A 431 30.57 -3.58 -15.84
C PRO A 431 31.55 -4.56 -15.18
N ARG A 432 32.68 -4.85 -15.84
CA ARG A 432 33.71 -5.80 -15.35
C ARG A 432 34.27 -5.46 -13.95
N TRP A 433 34.31 -4.19 -13.59
CA TRP A 433 34.78 -3.76 -12.26
C TRP A 433 33.78 -4.12 -11.16
N LEU A 434 32.48 -4.08 -11.48
CA LEU A 434 31.40 -4.35 -10.54
C LEU A 434 31.20 -5.87 -10.37
N ASP A 435 31.35 -6.64 -11.45
CA ASP A 435 31.36 -8.10 -11.42
C ASP A 435 32.41 -8.66 -10.46
N ARG A 436 33.56 -7.99 -10.35
CA ARG A 436 34.65 -8.38 -9.44
C ARG A 436 34.37 -8.10 -7.96
N ILE A 437 33.46 -7.17 -7.65
CA ILE A 437 33.14 -6.73 -6.29
C ILE A 437 31.90 -7.47 -5.75
N LEU A 438 30.96 -7.84 -6.64
CA LEU A 438 29.70 -8.45 -6.23
C LEU A 438 29.89 -9.91 -5.76
N PRO A 439 29.41 -10.28 -4.56
CA PRO A 439 29.47 -11.66 -4.09
C PRO A 439 28.63 -12.61 -4.97
N ASN A 440 29.06 -13.88 -5.08
CA ASN A 440 28.24 -14.94 -5.67
C ASN A 440 27.18 -15.35 -4.64
N ILE A 441 25.94 -14.93 -4.82
CA ILE A 441 24.81 -15.39 -4.00
C ILE A 441 23.89 -16.20 -4.90
N ASP A 442 23.82 -17.51 -4.68
CA ASP A 442 22.77 -18.34 -5.23
C ASP A 442 21.53 -18.21 -4.36
N VAL A 443 20.48 -17.62 -4.92
CA VAL A 443 19.20 -17.38 -4.22
C VAL A 443 18.37 -18.68 -4.13
N GLU A 444 18.72 -19.68 -4.94
CA GLU A 444 18.13 -21.01 -5.00
C GLU A 444 19.31 -21.98 -4.81
N GLY A 445 19.52 -22.53 -3.60
CA GLY A 445 20.69 -23.35 -3.23
C GLY A 445 20.82 -24.65 -4.01
N HIS A 446 21.21 -24.56 -5.28
CA HIS A 446 21.40 -25.71 -6.18
C HIS A 446 22.84 -26.21 -6.24
N ALA A 447 23.80 -25.52 -5.60
CA ALA A 447 25.19 -25.96 -5.58
C ALA A 447 25.43 -27.22 -4.73
N GLU A 448 24.56 -27.55 -3.76
CA GLU A 448 24.75 -28.73 -2.90
C GLU A 448 24.25 -30.05 -3.51
N HIS A 449 23.57 -30.05 -4.67
CA HIS A 449 23.08 -31.29 -5.29
C HIS A 449 23.89 -31.77 -6.50
N GLU A 450 24.77 -30.94 -7.08
CA GLU A 450 25.69 -31.41 -8.13
C GLU A 450 26.90 -32.17 -7.52
N ASP A 451 27.36 -31.79 -6.33
CA ASP A 451 28.47 -32.48 -5.66
C ASP A 451 28.06 -33.88 -5.15
N ASP A 452 26.82 -34.07 -4.70
CA ASP A 452 26.31 -35.37 -4.23
C ASP A 452 26.04 -36.35 -5.39
N GLU A 453 25.61 -35.87 -6.56
CA GLU A 453 25.41 -36.72 -7.76
C GLU A 453 26.74 -37.12 -8.41
N GLU A 454 27.75 -36.24 -8.41
CA GLU A 454 29.11 -36.60 -8.85
C GLU A 454 29.83 -37.57 -7.88
N GLU A 455 29.52 -37.53 -6.58
CA GLU A 455 30.11 -38.46 -5.61
C GLU A 455 29.47 -39.87 -5.68
N LEU A 456 28.19 -39.96 -6.02
CA LEU A 456 27.49 -41.24 -6.27
C LEU A 456 27.88 -41.91 -7.61
N GLU A 457 28.25 -41.15 -8.64
CA GLU A 457 28.78 -41.71 -9.90
C GLU A 457 30.25 -42.16 -9.80
N ARG A 458 30.96 -41.80 -8.72
CA ARG A 458 32.37 -42.14 -8.49
C ARG A 458 32.61 -43.37 -7.63
N GLU A 459 31.58 -44.11 -7.22
CA GLU A 459 31.80 -45.48 -6.71
C GLU A 459 32.13 -46.43 -7.88
N PRO A 460 33.35 -46.99 -7.94
CA PRO A 460 33.67 -47.94 -8.98
C PRO A 460 32.88 -49.22 -8.71
N VAL A 461 32.02 -49.60 -9.68
CA VAL A 461 31.42 -50.93 -9.76
C VAL A 461 32.55 -51.95 -9.80
N GLY A 462 32.86 -52.53 -8.64
CA GLY A 462 33.81 -53.61 -8.48
C GLY A 462 33.34 -54.84 -9.23
N ALA A 463 34.00 -55.12 -10.36
CA ALA A 463 33.89 -56.37 -11.08
C ALA A 463 34.44 -57.53 -10.22
N GLY A 464 33.69 -58.62 -10.12
CA GLY A 464 34.14 -59.85 -9.47
C GLY A 464 33.15 -61.01 -9.64
N VAL A 465 33.24 -61.67 -10.79
CA VAL A 465 32.62 -62.98 -11.06
C VAL A 465 33.47 -64.08 -10.39
N SER A 466 32.85 -64.91 -9.55
CA SER A 466 32.98 -66.39 -9.53
C SER A 466 32.13 -66.99 -8.41
#